data_AF-A0A9E4K862-F1
#
_entry.id   AF-A0A9E4K862-F1
#
_cell.length_a   1.000
_cell.length_b   1.000
_cell.length_c   1.000
_cell.angle_alpha   90.00
_cell.angle_beta   90.00
_cell.angle_gamma   90.00
#
_symmetry.space_group_name_H-M   'P 1'
#
loop_
_entity.id
_entity.type
_entity.pdbx_description
1 polymer ?
#
loop_
_entity_poly.entity_id
_entity_poly.type
_entity_poly.pdbx_seq_one_letter_code
_entity_poly.pdbx_strand_id
1 'polypeptide(L)'
;MSQRLHTGRLVLTPQDPYLVPEDPASLFDTLRDIGLIASPREAEQGFLLGETFMQLITFMGCSPFIKLEPDESGEPFCHLRVDGPHPAPRLLTGKNSLPPRCDTCRKRISDWQREPQQLAECPHCGHRQDPASYDFKQSAGFGRFLLKIENIFPQEAIPSPRLLEILQQASNGAIWHYFYQQD
;
A
#
# COMPACT_ATOMS: atom_id res chain seq x y z
N MET A 1 -4.92 24.88 -7.54
CA MET A 1 -3.96 24.03 -8.28
C MET A 1 -4.66 22.72 -8.54
N SER A 2 -5.04 22.46 -9.79
CA SER A 2 -5.82 21.28 -10.17
C SER A 2 -4.93 20.05 -10.03
N GLN A 3 -5.06 19.30 -8.94
CA GLN A 3 -4.42 17.98 -8.80
C GLN A 3 -5.01 17.10 -9.90
N ARG A 4 -4.20 16.81 -10.93
CA ARG A 4 -4.56 15.82 -11.94
C ARG A 4 -4.79 14.50 -11.21
N LEU A 5 -6.00 13.96 -11.33
CA LEU A 5 -6.43 12.72 -10.68
C LEU A 5 -5.46 11.59 -11.05
N HIS A 6 -4.76 11.04 -10.07
CA HIS A 6 -3.97 9.83 -10.24
C HIS A 6 -4.96 8.68 -10.45
N THR A 7 -4.64 7.73 -11.33
CA THR A 7 -5.54 6.62 -11.67
C THR A 7 -5.80 5.68 -10.49
N GLY A 8 -4.88 5.68 -9.52
CA GLY A 8 -4.91 4.89 -8.30
C GLY A 8 -3.49 4.66 -7.79
N ARG A 9 -3.36 3.83 -6.76
CA ARG A 9 -2.08 3.39 -6.21
C ARG A 9 -2.16 1.98 -5.65
N LEU A 10 -1.05 1.26 -5.79
CA LEU A 10 -0.78 0.02 -5.08
C LEU A 10 -0.05 0.36 -3.77
N VAL A 11 -0.63 -0.01 -2.64
CA VAL A 11 -0.10 0.29 -1.31
C VAL A 11 0.46 -0.99 -0.71
N LEU A 12 1.72 -0.93 -0.28
CA LEU A 12 2.42 -1.96 0.51
C LEU A 12 2.55 -1.46 1.94
N THR A 13 2.21 -2.30 2.91
CA THR A 13 2.30 -1.98 4.35
C THR A 13 2.50 -3.26 5.17
N PRO A 14 3.10 -3.18 6.38
CA PRO A 14 3.06 -4.28 7.32
C PRO A 14 1.62 -4.74 7.62
N GLN A 15 1.44 -6.05 7.81
CA GLN A 15 0.19 -6.72 8.16
C GLN A 15 -0.29 -6.35 9.57
N ASP A 16 0.65 -6.06 10.47
CA ASP A 16 0.35 -5.36 11.71
C ASP A 16 0.26 -3.85 11.40
N PRO A 17 -0.95 -3.25 11.45
CA PRO A 17 -1.15 -1.86 11.05
C PRO A 17 -0.48 -0.86 12.00
N TYR A 18 -0.07 -1.30 13.20
CA TYR A 18 0.64 -0.49 14.19
C TYR A 18 2.16 -0.54 14.05
N LEU A 19 2.68 -1.46 13.23
CA LEU A 19 4.10 -1.63 13.05
C LEU A 19 4.68 -0.50 12.19
N VAL A 20 5.82 0.01 12.63
CA VAL A 20 6.70 0.87 11.85
C VAL A 20 8.06 0.17 11.83
N PRO A 21 8.70 0.01 10.66
CA PRO A 21 10.06 -0.53 10.61
C PRO A 21 11.00 0.27 11.52
N GLU A 22 11.77 -0.42 12.37
CA GLU A 22 12.66 0.22 13.36
C GLU A 22 13.75 1.06 12.68
N ASP A 23 14.24 0.58 11.53
CA ASP A 23 15.22 1.26 10.69
C ASP A 23 14.70 1.41 9.25
N PRO A 24 13.93 2.47 8.96
CA PRO A 24 13.47 2.73 7.59
C PRO A 24 14.61 2.96 6.61
N ALA A 25 15.79 3.42 7.04
CA ALA A 25 16.91 3.68 6.15
C ALA A 25 17.45 2.36 5.58
N SER A 26 17.68 1.36 6.42
CA SER A 26 18.09 0.02 5.99
C SER A 26 17.05 -0.66 5.07
N LEU A 27 15.76 -0.42 5.32
CA LEU A 27 14.70 -0.85 4.39
C LEU A 27 14.89 -0.20 3.01
N PHE A 28 15.12 1.11 2.93
CA PHE A 28 15.32 1.78 1.65
C PHE A 28 16.64 1.40 0.96
N ASP A 29 17.70 1.13 1.72
CA ASP A 29 18.95 0.60 1.17
C ASP A 29 18.72 -0.77 0.53
N THR A 30 18.02 -1.66 1.24
CA THR A 30 17.62 -2.97 0.69
C THR A 30 16.78 -2.79 -0.59
N LEU A 31 15.78 -1.89 -0.59
CA LEU A 31 14.94 -1.64 -1.75
C LEU A 31 15.72 -1.09 -2.95
N ARG A 32 16.79 -0.34 -2.71
CA ARG A 32 17.69 0.17 -3.74
C ARG A 32 18.60 -0.94 -4.28
N ASP A 33 19.16 -1.76 -3.39
CA ASP A 33 20.07 -2.85 -3.75
C ASP A 33 19.38 -3.91 -4.62
N ILE A 34 18.08 -4.17 -4.41
CA ILE A 34 17.30 -5.08 -5.25
C ILE A 34 16.77 -4.42 -6.53
N GLY A 35 17.06 -3.14 -6.75
CA GLY A 35 16.61 -2.39 -7.92
C GLY A 35 15.11 -2.08 -7.97
N LEU A 36 14.41 -2.05 -6.82
CA LEU A 36 13.00 -1.60 -6.77
C LEU A 36 12.92 -0.08 -6.89
N ILE A 37 13.80 0.64 -6.19
CA ILE A 37 13.89 2.10 -6.19
C ILE A 37 15.26 2.56 -6.69
N ALA A 38 15.30 3.76 -7.26
CA ALA A 38 16.51 4.41 -7.73
C ALA A 38 16.73 5.73 -6.96
N SER A 39 16.78 6.86 -7.66
CA SER A 39 17.04 8.17 -7.07
C SER A 39 15.85 8.69 -6.25
N PRO A 40 16.11 9.41 -5.14
CA PRO A 40 15.07 10.13 -4.42
C PRO A 40 14.46 11.24 -5.29
N ARG A 41 13.20 11.59 -5.04
CA ARG A 41 12.52 12.70 -5.70
C ARG A 41 12.70 13.99 -4.89
N GLU A 42 12.98 15.09 -5.57
CA GLU A 42 13.20 16.39 -4.91
C GLU A 42 11.90 17.03 -4.40
N ALA A 43 10.78 16.84 -5.11
CA ALA A 43 9.52 17.53 -4.83
C ALA A 43 8.66 16.86 -3.75
N GLU A 44 8.87 15.56 -3.49
CA GLU A 44 7.99 14.75 -2.63
C GLU A 44 8.81 13.66 -1.93
N GLN A 45 8.35 13.20 -0.76
CA GLN A 45 8.99 12.11 -0.02
C GLN A 45 8.78 10.78 -0.77
N GLY A 46 9.69 10.46 -1.68
CA GLY A 46 9.56 9.31 -2.57
C GLY A 46 10.80 9.08 -3.44
N PHE A 47 10.70 8.09 -4.31
CA PHE A 47 11.78 7.59 -5.15
C PHE A 47 11.28 7.30 -6.57
N LEU A 48 12.16 7.47 -7.55
CA LEU A 48 11.99 6.85 -8.86
C LEU A 48 12.07 5.32 -8.72
N LEU A 49 11.41 4.63 -9.64
CA LEU A 49 11.45 3.16 -9.70
C LEU A 49 12.75 2.70 -10.36
N GLY A 50 13.31 1.61 -9.87
CA GLY A 50 14.55 1.03 -10.36
C GLY A 50 14.35 0.03 -11.51
N GLU A 51 15.45 -0.43 -12.07
CA GLU A 51 15.49 -1.30 -13.25
C GLU A 51 14.80 -2.67 -13.05
N THR A 52 14.69 -3.13 -11.80
CA THR A 52 14.11 -4.44 -11.46
C THR A 52 12.63 -4.32 -11.06
N PHE A 53 12.05 -3.10 -11.07
CA PHE A 53 10.64 -2.86 -10.73
C PHE A 53 9.68 -3.79 -11.47
N MET A 54 9.83 -3.93 -12.80
CA MET A 54 8.96 -4.76 -13.64
C MET A 54 9.10 -6.27 -13.37
N GLN A 55 10.16 -6.69 -12.66
CA GLN A 55 10.35 -8.07 -12.22
C GLN A 55 9.77 -8.30 -10.81
N LEU A 56 9.73 -7.25 -9.99
CA LEU A 56 9.23 -7.29 -8.61
C LEU A 56 7.73 -7.03 -8.53
N ILE A 57 7.13 -6.41 -9.56
CA ILE A 57 5.70 -6.15 -9.70
C ILE A 57 5.19 -6.84 -10.97
N THR A 58 4.23 -7.75 -10.81
CA THR A 58 3.56 -8.44 -11.91
C THR A 58 2.39 -7.60 -12.41
N PHE A 59 2.39 -7.27 -13.70
CA PHE A 59 1.29 -6.55 -14.33
C PHE A 59 0.31 -7.50 -15.03
N MET A 60 -0.98 -7.26 -14.86
CA MET A 60 -2.06 -8.03 -15.46
C MET A 60 -2.52 -7.36 -16.76
N GLY A 61 -2.16 -7.95 -17.90
CA GLY A 61 -2.54 -7.46 -19.23
C GLY A 61 -1.43 -7.63 -20.26
N CYS A 62 -1.77 -7.51 -21.54
CA CYS A 62 -0.83 -7.85 -22.62
C CYS A 62 0.22 -6.75 -22.92
N SER A 63 0.05 -5.52 -22.43
CA SER A 63 1.03 -4.42 -22.53
C SER A 63 0.50 -3.16 -21.83
N PRO A 64 0.57 -3.05 -20.49
CA PRO A 64 0.23 -1.80 -19.82
C PRO A 64 1.31 -0.76 -20.14
N PHE A 65 0.88 0.39 -20.67
CA PHE A 65 1.79 1.50 -20.93
C PHE A 65 2.12 2.20 -19.61
N ILE A 66 3.20 1.77 -18.96
CA ILE A 66 3.68 2.31 -17.70
C ILE A 66 4.80 3.30 -17.99
N LYS A 67 4.57 4.56 -17.65
CA LYS A 67 5.65 5.55 -17.62
C LYS A 67 6.39 5.44 -16.29
N LEU A 68 7.71 5.28 -16.33
CA LEU A 68 8.56 5.21 -15.12
C LEU A 68 9.32 6.51 -14.84
N GLU A 69 9.38 7.40 -15.82
CA GLU A 69 10.08 8.68 -15.74
C GLU A 69 9.15 9.83 -16.10
N PRO A 70 9.35 11.02 -15.50
CA PRO A 70 8.69 12.23 -15.95
C PRO A 70 9.19 12.61 -17.35
N ASP A 71 8.30 13.11 -18.19
CA ASP A 71 8.63 13.69 -19.49
C ASP A 71 8.17 15.15 -19.59
N GLU A 72 8.51 15.81 -20.69
CA GLU A 72 8.12 17.21 -20.96
C GLU A 72 6.61 17.40 -21.10
N SER A 73 5.84 16.32 -21.29
CA SER A 73 4.37 16.38 -21.40
C SER A 73 3.68 16.61 -20.05
N GLY A 74 4.39 16.32 -18.95
CA GLY A 74 3.85 16.40 -17.59
C GLY A 74 2.73 15.39 -17.32
N GLU A 75 2.69 14.29 -18.09
CA GLU A 75 1.79 13.18 -17.82
C GLU A 75 2.19 12.45 -16.52
N PRO A 76 1.21 11.88 -15.78
CA PRO A 76 1.52 11.09 -14.60
C PRO A 76 2.39 9.87 -14.92
N PHE A 77 3.33 9.55 -14.02
CA PHE A 77 4.25 8.41 -14.14
C PHE A 77 4.35 7.65 -12.82
N CYS A 78 4.65 6.36 -12.88
CA CYS A 78 4.79 5.49 -11.73
C CYS A 78 6.04 5.85 -10.93
N HIS A 79 5.86 5.99 -9.63
CA HIS A 79 6.92 6.25 -8.67
C HIS A 79 6.51 5.73 -7.30
N LEU A 80 7.49 5.54 -6.42
CA LEU A 80 7.23 5.15 -5.04
C LEU A 80 7.14 6.40 -4.17
N ARG A 81 6.04 6.58 -3.45
CA ARG A 81 5.85 7.59 -2.42
C ARG A 81 5.83 6.91 -1.05
N VAL A 82 6.50 7.52 -0.08
CA VAL A 82 6.49 7.07 1.30
C VAL A 82 5.48 7.93 2.07
N ASP A 83 4.56 7.30 2.79
CA ASP A 83 3.61 7.98 3.68
C ASP A 83 3.73 7.40 5.09
N GLY A 84 4.07 8.26 6.04
CA GLY A 84 4.40 7.91 7.41
C GLY A 84 5.90 8.05 7.76
N PRO A 85 6.31 7.63 8.96
CA PRO A 85 5.47 6.97 9.97
C PRO A 85 4.44 7.90 10.60
N HIS A 86 3.20 7.44 10.72
CA HIS A 86 2.13 8.15 11.40
C HIS A 86 2.09 7.80 12.90
N PRO A 87 1.55 8.69 13.77
CA PRO A 87 1.42 8.41 15.20
C PRO A 87 0.43 7.28 15.51
N ALA A 88 -0.59 7.07 14.67
CA ALA A 88 -1.57 5.99 14.78
C ALA A 88 -1.90 5.44 13.38
N PRO A 89 -2.40 4.19 13.26
CA PRO A 89 -2.79 3.63 11.97
C PRO A 89 -3.85 4.49 11.30
N ARG A 90 -3.69 4.74 10.01
CA ARG A 90 -4.66 5.48 9.21
C ARG A 90 -5.40 4.54 8.29
N LEU A 91 -6.71 4.71 8.21
CA LEU A 91 -7.52 4.04 7.20
C LEU A 91 -7.26 4.67 5.84
N LEU A 92 -6.86 3.86 4.85
CA LEU A 92 -6.75 4.27 3.45
C LEU A 92 -7.89 3.64 2.65
N THR A 93 -8.73 4.51 2.11
CA THR A 93 -9.89 4.15 1.28
C THR A 93 -9.91 4.94 -0.01
N GLY A 94 -10.62 4.43 -0.98
CA GLY A 94 -10.82 5.02 -2.30
C GLY A 94 -12.15 4.62 -2.91
N LYS A 95 -12.38 4.99 -4.17
CA LYS A 95 -13.59 4.61 -4.92
C LYS A 95 -13.76 3.09 -5.06
N ASN A 96 -12.67 2.33 -4.97
CA ASN A 96 -12.66 0.88 -5.03
C ASN A 96 -12.94 0.20 -3.68
N SER A 97 -13.08 0.95 -2.59
CA SER A 97 -13.23 0.38 -1.25
C SER A 97 -14.58 -0.29 -1.05
N LEU A 98 -14.55 -1.49 -0.46
CA LEU A 98 -15.72 -2.28 -0.15
C LEU A 98 -15.81 -2.51 1.35
N PRO A 99 -17.04 -2.74 1.89
CA PRO A 99 -17.20 -3.16 3.28
C PRO A 99 -16.35 -4.41 3.60
N PRO A 100 -15.45 -4.34 4.60
CA PRO A 100 -14.58 -5.44 4.96
C PRO A 100 -15.37 -6.52 5.68
N ARG A 101 -14.70 -7.64 5.92
CA ARG A 101 -15.27 -8.79 6.62
C ARG A 101 -14.74 -8.88 8.04
N CYS A 102 -15.63 -9.28 8.95
CA CYS A 102 -15.26 -9.76 10.27
C CYS A 102 -14.25 -10.91 10.14
N ASP A 103 -13.16 -10.84 10.89
CA ASP A 103 -12.15 -11.91 10.98
C ASP A 103 -12.74 -13.28 11.39
N THR A 104 -13.78 -13.27 12.21
CA THR A 104 -14.39 -14.44 12.82
C THR A 104 -15.54 -14.99 11.98
N CYS A 105 -16.63 -14.23 11.79
CA CYS A 105 -17.82 -14.73 11.08
C CYS A 105 -17.80 -14.49 9.58
N ARG A 106 -16.81 -13.76 9.06
CA ARG A 106 -16.59 -13.48 7.63
C ARG A 106 -17.71 -12.69 6.93
N LYS A 107 -18.75 -12.29 7.66
CA LYS A 107 -19.82 -11.40 7.17
C LYS A 107 -19.30 -9.96 7.04
N ARG A 108 -19.87 -9.22 6.10
CA ARG A 108 -19.50 -7.82 5.84
C ARG A 108 -19.96 -6.92 6.98
N ILE A 109 -19.10 -5.99 7.36
CA ILE A 109 -19.37 -4.97 8.39
C ILE A 109 -19.73 -3.69 7.65
N SER A 110 -20.96 -3.18 7.80
CA SER A 110 -21.43 -1.97 7.11
C SER A 110 -20.78 -0.69 7.66
N ASP A 111 -20.60 -0.62 8.98
CA ASP A 111 -20.14 0.57 9.68
C ASP A 111 -18.64 0.48 9.98
N TRP A 112 -17.86 0.24 8.92
CA TRP A 112 -16.46 -0.17 9.03
C TRP A 112 -15.46 0.98 9.03
N GLN A 113 -15.86 2.18 8.62
CA GLN A 113 -15.01 3.38 8.57
C GLN A 113 -14.82 4.01 9.96
N ARG A 114 -14.49 3.16 10.95
CA ARG A 114 -14.26 3.56 12.33
C ARG A 114 -12.77 3.72 12.58
N GLU A 115 -12.43 4.68 13.43
CA GLU A 115 -11.07 4.85 13.93
C GLU A 115 -10.62 3.61 14.72
N PRO A 116 -9.34 3.19 14.60
CA PRO A 116 -8.86 1.95 15.20
C PRO A 116 -8.64 2.05 16.72
N GLN A 117 -8.86 3.22 17.31
CA GLN A 117 -8.65 3.48 18.74
C GLN A 117 -9.63 2.75 19.67
N GLN A 118 -10.70 2.14 19.13
CA GLN A 118 -11.69 1.41 19.91
C GLN A 118 -12.07 0.10 19.23
N LEU A 119 -12.09 -1.00 20.02
CA LEU A 119 -12.61 -2.29 19.55
C LEU A 119 -14.06 -2.13 19.11
N ALA A 120 -14.34 -2.55 17.88
CA ALA A 120 -15.66 -2.53 17.29
C ALA A 120 -16.30 -3.92 17.38
N GLU A 121 -17.58 -3.94 17.75
CA GLU A 121 -18.37 -5.16 17.83
C GLU A 121 -18.96 -5.49 16.46
N CYS A 122 -18.80 -6.73 16.02
CA CYS A 122 -19.42 -7.22 14.80
C CYS A 122 -20.94 -7.32 14.97
N PRO A 123 -21.76 -6.67 14.14
CA PRO A 123 -23.23 -6.68 14.28
C PRO A 123 -23.87 -8.05 14.00
N HIS A 124 -23.09 -9.02 13.51
CA HIS A 124 -23.60 -10.34 13.14
C HIS A 124 -23.26 -11.46 14.11
N CYS A 125 -22.15 -11.34 14.86
CA CYS A 125 -21.69 -12.38 15.77
C CYS A 125 -21.27 -11.86 17.15
N GLY A 126 -21.29 -10.55 17.38
CA GLY A 126 -20.87 -9.94 18.65
C GLY A 126 -19.37 -9.97 18.91
N HIS A 127 -18.55 -10.49 17.98
CA HIS A 127 -17.10 -10.52 18.17
C HIS A 127 -16.54 -9.08 18.15
N ARG A 128 -15.75 -8.75 19.17
CA ARG A 128 -15.09 -7.45 19.30
C ARG A 128 -13.67 -7.55 18.77
N GLN A 129 -13.37 -6.78 17.73
CA GLN A 129 -12.05 -6.75 17.09
C GLN A 129 -11.63 -5.32 16.79
N ASP A 130 -10.35 -5.14 16.53
CA ASP A 130 -9.81 -3.87 16.08
C ASP A 130 -10.30 -3.59 14.64
N PRO A 131 -10.88 -2.41 14.34
CA PRO A 131 -11.17 -2.03 12.95
C PRO A 131 -9.97 -2.17 12.00
N ALA A 132 -8.75 -1.99 12.50
CA ALA A 132 -7.53 -2.14 11.71
C ALA A 132 -7.20 -3.60 11.34
N SER A 133 -7.79 -4.58 12.04
CA SER A 133 -7.62 -6.01 11.76
C SER A 133 -8.71 -6.60 10.87
N TYR A 134 -9.68 -5.80 10.41
CA TYR A 134 -10.71 -6.28 9.50
C TYR A 134 -10.10 -6.80 8.18
N ASP A 135 -10.76 -7.79 7.57
CA ASP A 135 -10.34 -8.29 6.25
C ASP A 135 -10.93 -7.41 5.14
N PHE A 136 -10.14 -6.42 4.71
CA PHE A 136 -10.41 -5.54 3.58
C PHE A 136 -10.13 -6.16 2.21
N LYS A 137 -9.61 -7.40 2.19
CA LYS A 137 -8.96 -7.99 1.02
C LYS A 137 -7.90 -7.04 0.47
N GLN A 138 -8.15 -6.49 -0.72
CA GLN A 138 -7.25 -5.55 -1.39
C GLN A 138 -7.97 -4.23 -1.72
N SER A 139 -9.13 -3.97 -1.10
CA SER A 139 -9.98 -2.81 -1.43
C SER A 139 -9.70 -1.56 -0.57
N ALA A 140 -9.02 -1.74 0.55
CA ALA A 140 -8.61 -0.72 1.51
C ALA A 140 -7.63 -1.36 2.49
N GLY A 141 -7.11 -0.58 3.44
CA GLY A 141 -6.31 -1.10 4.53
C GLY A 141 -5.94 -0.03 5.55
N PHE A 142 -5.32 -0.47 6.64
CA PHE A 142 -4.75 0.40 7.64
C PHE A 142 -3.23 0.29 7.64
N GLY A 143 -2.56 1.37 8.01
CA GLY A 143 -1.12 1.34 8.26
C GLY A 143 -0.61 2.64 8.86
N ARG A 144 0.51 2.54 9.58
CA ARG A 144 1.30 3.70 10.02
C ARG A 144 2.43 4.03 9.04
N PHE A 145 2.93 3.05 8.31
CA PHE A 145 4.03 3.17 7.38
C PHE A 145 3.64 2.53 6.04
N LEU A 146 3.55 3.35 5.00
CA LEU A 146 2.94 2.96 3.74
C LEU A 146 3.90 3.28 2.59
N LEU A 147 4.19 2.27 1.77
CA LEU A 147 4.87 2.45 0.50
C LEU A 147 3.83 2.45 -0.61
N LYS A 148 3.67 3.57 -1.29
CA LYS A 148 2.63 3.79 -2.30
C LYS A 148 3.27 3.85 -3.67
N ILE A 149 3.00 2.86 -4.52
CA ILE A 149 3.36 2.92 -5.93
C ILE A 149 2.21 3.66 -6.62
N GLU A 150 2.45 4.92 -6.97
CA GLU A 150 1.45 5.81 -7.57
C GLU A 150 1.23 5.48 -9.06
N ASN A 151 0.07 5.87 -9.59
CA ASN A 151 -0.35 5.65 -10.97
C ASN A 151 -0.52 4.17 -11.36
N ILE A 152 -1.01 3.36 -10.41
CA ILE A 152 -1.38 1.96 -10.62
C ILE A 152 -2.88 1.81 -10.42
N PHE A 153 -3.61 1.35 -11.44
CA PHE A 153 -5.04 1.11 -11.31
C PHE A 153 -5.31 -0.16 -10.46
N PRO A 154 -6.43 -0.23 -9.71
CA PRO A 154 -6.74 -1.43 -8.93
C PRO A 154 -6.69 -2.72 -9.74
N GLN A 155 -6.00 -3.74 -9.21
CA GLN A 155 -5.78 -5.07 -9.83
C GLN A 155 -4.94 -5.07 -11.10
N GLU A 156 -4.43 -3.93 -11.55
CA GLU A 156 -3.53 -3.85 -12.71
C GLU A 156 -2.15 -4.42 -12.40
N ALA A 157 -1.68 -4.26 -11.16
CA ALA A 157 -0.36 -4.69 -10.73
C ALA A 157 -0.40 -5.40 -9.39
N ILE A 158 0.40 -6.45 -9.23
CA ILE A 158 0.47 -7.30 -8.04
C ILE A 158 1.94 -7.41 -7.60
N PRO A 159 2.28 -7.16 -6.32
CA PRO A 159 3.60 -7.44 -5.78
C PRO A 159 3.97 -8.92 -5.97
N SER A 160 5.18 -9.19 -6.45
CA SER A 160 5.70 -10.55 -6.48
C SER A 160 5.86 -11.10 -5.05
N PRO A 161 5.77 -12.43 -4.85
CA PRO A 161 6.09 -13.05 -3.57
C PRO A 161 7.51 -12.66 -3.10
N ARG A 162 8.45 -12.58 -4.04
CA ARG A 162 9.83 -12.19 -3.77
C ARG A 162 9.94 -10.80 -3.15
N LEU A 163 9.19 -9.82 -3.65
CA LEU A 163 9.17 -8.48 -3.08
C LEU A 163 8.64 -8.49 -1.63
N LEU A 164 7.56 -9.23 -1.36
CA LEU A 164 6.99 -9.33 -0.01
C LEU A 164 7.95 -10.02 0.96
N GLU A 165 8.67 -11.06 0.53
CA GLU A 165 9.71 -11.72 1.33
C GLU A 165 10.86 -10.77 1.67
N ILE A 166 11.32 -9.97 0.71
CA ILE A 166 12.40 -9.00 0.94
C ILE A 166 11.96 -7.92 1.94
N LEU A 167 10.75 -7.38 1.77
CA LEU A 167 10.18 -6.42 2.71
C LEU A 167 10.08 -7.01 4.12
N GLN A 168 9.67 -8.26 4.23
CA GLN A 168 9.62 -8.97 5.50
C GLN A 168 11.00 -9.12 6.15
N GLN A 169 12.00 -9.55 5.38
CA GLN A 169 13.38 -9.71 5.86
C GLN A 169 13.98 -8.38 6.32
N ALA A 170 13.80 -7.31 5.53
CA ALA A 170 14.27 -5.97 5.84
C ALA A 170 13.51 -5.30 7.01
N SER A 171 12.38 -5.87 7.44
CA SER A 171 11.55 -5.35 8.52
C SER A 171 11.52 -6.28 9.74
N ASN A 172 12.65 -6.92 10.06
CA ASN A 172 12.82 -7.83 11.20
C ASN A 172 11.76 -8.96 11.25
N GLY A 173 11.35 -9.47 10.09
CA GLY A 173 10.39 -10.58 9.99
C GLY A 173 8.92 -10.16 9.98
N ALA A 174 8.60 -8.86 10.02
CA ALA A 174 7.23 -8.37 9.91
C ALA A 174 6.59 -8.81 8.58
N ILE A 175 5.41 -9.42 8.62
CA ILE A 175 4.70 -9.82 7.39
C ILE A 175 4.19 -8.56 6.69
N TRP A 176 4.36 -8.46 5.37
CA TRP A 176 3.82 -7.38 4.55
C TRP A 176 2.64 -7.87 3.69
N HIS A 177 1.70 -6.98 3.44
CA HIS A 177 0.62 -7.20 2.49
C HIS A 177 0.44 -5.98 1.58
N TYR A 178 -0.56 -6.05 0.71
CA TYR A 178 -0.89 -4.96 -0.19
C TYR A 178 -2.41 -4.78 -0.36
N PHE A 179 -2.78 -3.59 -0.81
CA PHE A 179 -4.14 -3.24 -1.25
C PHE A 179 -4.08 -2.10 -2.27
N TYR A 180 -5.22 -1.77 -2.85
CA TYR A 180 -5.35 -0.68 -3.83
C TYR A 180 -6.15 0.48 -3.25
N GLN A 181 -5.74 1.70 -3.58
CA GLN A 181 -6.50 2.90 -3.30
C GLN A 181 -6.74 3.67 -4.62
N GLN A 182 -8.00 3.83 -4.99
CA GLN A 182 -8.41 4.61 -6.15
C GLN A 182 -8.91 5.99 -5.71
N ASP A 183 -8.38 7.06 -6.31
CA ASP A 183 -8.85 8.43 -6.09
C ASP A 183 -10.29 8.65 -6.55
#